data_AF-A0A4R2HB42-F1
#
_entry.id   AF-A0A4R2HB42-F1
#
_cell.length_a   1.000
_cell.length_b   1.000
_cell.length_c   1.000
_cell.angle_alpha   90.00
_cell.angle_beta   90.00
_cell.angle_gamma   90.00
#
_symmetry.space_group_name_H-M   'P 1'
#
loop_
_entity.id
_entity.type
_entity.pdbx_description
1 polymer ?
#
loop_
_entity_poly.entity_id
_entity_poly.type
_entity_poly.pdbx_seq_one_letter_code
_entity_poly.pdbx_strand_id
1 'polypeptide(L)'
;MIPLVLVLATLAFRALGALGVRRFASWPVTAAHGMAVMLLFTASAHFVPASVTAMPNHADLARMVPSFLPFADALVYVSGVLEFLGAAGLVLTATRWPAALGLAALYVMLLPANIYAATADVAFNGEPATPLWQRIPEQILYIAVALWVARSSDSTPTRQLLNHTSKEKVHA
;
A
#
# COMPACT_ATOMS: atom_id res chain seq x y z
N MET A 1 0.82 2.35 -14.50
CA MET A 1 2.23 2.66 -14.13
C MET A 1 2.61 2.12 -12.76
N ILE A 2 1.75 2.24 -11.73
CA ILE A 2 2.08 1.84 -10.35
C ILE A 2 2.49 0.37 -10.19
N PRO A 3 1.86 -0.64 -10.83
CA PRO A 3 2.34 -2.03 -10.75
C PRO A 3 3.76 -2.21 -11.28
N LEU A 4 4.16 -1.42 -12.29
CA LEU A 4 5.51 -1.46 -12.84
C LEU A 4 6.53 -0.96 -11.82
N VAL A 5 6.21 0.11 -11.08
CA VAL A 5 7.07 0.62 -9.99
C VAL A 5 7.32 -0.48 -8.96
N LEU A 6 6.26 -1.19 -8.53
CA LEU A 6 6.37 -2.31 -7.60
C LEU A 6 7.30 -3.42 -8.14
N VAL A 7 7.08 -3.85 -9.37
CA VAL A 7 7.86 -4.94 -9.99
C VAL A 7 9.32 -4.53 -10.16
N LEU A 8 9.58 -3.37 -10.76
CA LEU A 8 10.94 -2.89 -11.01
C LEU A 8 11.71 -2.65 -9.72
N ALA A 9 11.09 -2.02 -8.71
CA ALA A 9 11.73 -1.83 -7.41
C ALA A 9 12.03 -3.18 -6.73
N THR A 10 11.09 -4.13 -6.77
CA THR A 10 11.31 -5.49 -6.24
C THR A 10 12.50 -6.18 -6.91
N LEU A 11 12.58 -6.13 -8.24
CA LEU A 11 13.67 -6.71 -9.01
C LEU A 11 15.01 -6.01 -8.73
N ALA A 12 15.01 -4.69 -8.60
CA ALA A 12 16.20 -3.92 -8.26
C ALA A 12 16.75 -4.33 -6.88
N PHE A 13 15.90 -4.42 -5.85
CA PHE A 13 16.32 -4.94 -4.55
C PHE A 13 16.78 -6.39 -4.63
N ARG A 14 16.12 -7.24 -5.43
CA ARG A 14 16.54 -8.62 -5.63
C ARG A 14 17.92 -8.74 -6.28
N ALA A 15 18.22 -7.88 -7.24
CA ALA A 15 19.55 -7.79 -7.86
C ALA A 15 20.62 -7.39 -6.85
N LEU A 16 20.35 -6.42 -5.96
CA LEU A 16 21.26 -6.09 -4.85
C LEU A 16 21.51 -7.30 -3.94
N GLY A 17 20.48 -8.11 -3.67
CA GLY A 17 20.62 -9.37 -2.95
C GLY A 17 21.52 -10.38 -3.68
N ALA A 18 21.41 -10.47 -5.00
CA ALA A 18 22.28 -11.32 -5.83
C ALA A 18 23.74 -10.81 -5.87
N LEU A 19 23.95 -9.50 -5.71
CA LEU A 19 25.27 -8.87 -5.57
C LEU A 19 25.85 -8.96 -4.13
N GLY A 20 25.17 -9.67 -3.21
CA GLY A 20 25.69 -9.99 -1.88
C GLY A 20 25.05 -9.21 -0.72
N VAL A 21 24.08 -8.33 -0.96
CA VAL A 21 23.38 -7.62 0.12
C VAL A 21 22.43 -8.57 0.84
N ARG A 22 22.89 -9.14 1.97
CA ARG A 22 22.16 -10.17 2.75
C ARG A 22 20.73 -9.79 3.11
N ARG A 23 20.44 -8.50 3.33
CA ARG A 23 19.10 -7.98 3.64
C ARG A 23 18.08 -8.33 2.54
N PHE A 24 18.50 -8.39 1.28
CA PHE A 24 17.64 -8.60 0.12
C PHE A 24 17.75 -10.01 -0.48
N ALA A 25 18.20 -10.98 0.32
CA ALA A 25 18.37 -12.36 -0.12
C ALA A 25 17.04 -13.06 -0.42
N SER A 26 15.94 -12.67 0.25
CA SER A 26 14.64 -13.30 0.11
C SER A 26 13.63 -12.43 -0.63
N TRP A 27 12.83 -13.07 -1.48
CA TRP A 27 11.80 -12.42 -2.27
C TRP A 27 10.75 -11.63 -1.44
N PRO A 28 10.25 -12.13 -0.29
CA PRO A 28 9.31 -11.37 0.52
C PRO A 28 9.91 -10.05 1.04
N VAL A 29 11.20 -10.02 1.38
CA VAL A 29 11.84 -8.79 1.84
C VAL A 29 11.99 -7.80 0.69
N THR A 30 12.37 -8.27 -0.50
CA THR A 30 12.47 -7.39 -1.68
C THR A 30 11.10 -6.86 -2.11
N ALA A 31 10.05 -7.69 -2.02
CA ALA A 31 8.69 -7.27 -2.33
C ALA A 31 8.16 -6.25 -1.30
N ALA A 32 8.50 -6.40 -0.02
CA ALA A 32 8.17 -5.41 1.01
C ALA A 32 8.82 -4.05 0.72
N HIS A 33 10.09 -4.02 0.28
CA HIS A 33 10.75 -2.77 -0.08
C HIS A 33 10.25 -2.20 -1.42
N GLY A 34 9.94 -3.05 -2.40
CA GLY A 34 9.31 -2.63 -3.64
C GLY A 34 7.94 -2.00 -3.42
N MET A 35 7.12 -2.60 -2.55
CA MET A 35 5.84 -2.04 -2.12
C MET A 35 6.02 -0.74 -1.33
N ALA A 36 7.03 -0.66 -0.45
CA ALA A 36 7.34 0.60 0.23
C ALA A 36 7.69 1.72 -0.76
N VAL A 37 8.52 1.45 -1.78
CA VAL A 37 8.80 2.44 -2.84
C VAL A 37 7.52 2.83 -3.57
N MET A 38 6.71 1.86 -4.01
CA MET A 38 5.43 2.12 -4.66
C MET A 38 4.52 3.02 -3.81
N LEU A 39 4.41 2.73 -2.51
CA LEU A 39 3.62 3.50 -1.54
C LEU A 39 4.14 4.93 -1.37
N LEU A 40 5.45 5.16 -1.40
CA LEU A 40 5.99 6.52 -1.37
C LEU A 40 5.55 7.32 -2.60
N PHE A 41 5.51 6.69 -3.78
CA PHE A 41 4.99 7.32 -4.99
C PHE A 41 3.49 7.60 -4.89
N THR A 42 2.66 6.65 -4.45
CA THR A 42 1.20 6.86 -4.35
C THR A 42 0.84 7.85 -3.24
N ALA A 43 1.49 7.76 -2.07
CA ALA A 43 1.27 8.65 -0.95
C ALA A 43 1.60 10.10 -1.29
N SER A 44 2.63 10.34 -2.13
CA SER A 44 3.03 11.69 -2.52
C SER A 44 1.88 12.49 -3.16
N ALA A 45 1.05 11.85 -4.00
CA ALA A 45 -0.06 12.50 -4.68
C ALA A 45 -1.09 13.12 -3.70
N HIS A 46 -1.21 12.58 -2.49
CA HIS A 46 -2.12 13.08 -1.46
C HIS A 46 -1.71 14.46 -0.91
N PHE A 47 -0.46 14.87 -1.08
CA PHE A 47 0.05 16.12 -0.51
C PHE A 47 0.51 17.12 -1.57
N VAL A 48 0.42 16.75 -2.85
CA VAL A 48 0.80 17.59 -3.97
C VAL A 48 -0.31 18.64 -4.24
N PRO A 49 0.04 19.94 -4.31
CA PRO A 49 -0.93 20.98 -4.65
C PRO A 49 -1.46 20.86 -6.08
N ALA A 50 -2.66 21.38 -6.31
CA ALA A 50 -3.31 21.37 -7.63
C ALA A 50 -2.55 22.15 -8.72
N SER A 51 -1.58 22.99 -8.35
CA SER A 51 -0.71 23.71 -9.30
C SER A 51 0.29 22.78 -10.01
N VAL A 52 0.53 21.58 -9.49
CA VAL A 52 1.42 20.59 -10.10
C VAL A 52 0.60 19.68 -11.01
N THR A 53 0.95 19.70 -12.30
CA THR A 53 0.24 18.94 -13.36
C THR A 53 1.05 17.75 -13.92
N ALA A 54 2.30 17.60 -13.49
CA ALA A 54 3.18 16.52 -13.95
C ALA A 54 2.83 15.15 -13.33
N MET A 55 1.98 15.12 -12.32
CA MET A 55 1.56 13.93 -11.60
C MET A 55 0.18 14.15 -10.97
N PRO A 56 -0.53 13.07 -10.58
CA PRO A 56 -1.78 13.21 -9.85
C PRO A 56 -1.58 14.01 -8.56
N ASN A 57 -2.59 14.79 -8.20
CA ASN A 57 -2.55 15.66 -7.02
C ASN A 57 -3.73 15.38 -6.07
N HIS A 58 -3.74 16.08 -4.94
CA HIS A 58 -4.77 15.89 -3.92
C HIS A 58 -6.20 16.10 -4.46
N ALA A 59 -6.39 17.06 -5.37
CA ALA A 59 -7.72 17.34 -5.94
C ALA A 59 -8.20 16.19 -6.85
N ASP A 60 -7.30 15.51 -7.55
CA ASP A 60 -7.65 14.30 -8.32
C ASP A 60 -8.16 13.19 -7.39
N LEU A 61 -7.48 12.97 -6.27
CA LEU A 61 -7.83 11.94 -5.29
C LEU A 61 -9.14 12.28 -4.56
N ALA A 62 -9.34 13.54 -4.18
CA ALA A 62 -10.57 13.98 -3.52
C ALA A 62 -11.81 13.77 -4.40
N ARG A 63 -11.69 13.95 -5.73
CA ARG A 63 -12.77 13.66 -6.68
C ARG A 63 -13.13 12.18 -6.77
N MET A 64 -12.20 11.28 -6.43
CA MET A 64 -12.47 9.84 -6.40
C MET A 64 -13.24 9.41 -5.14
N VAL A 65 -13.39 10.28 -4.14
CA VAL A 65 -14.15 9.97 -2.92
C VAL A 65 -15.65 10.02 -3.24
N PRO A 66 -16.42 8.94 -2.98
CA PRO A 66 -17.85 8.93 -3.19
C PRO A 66 -18.58 10.04 -2.41
N SER A 67 -19.57 10.68 -3.04
CA SER A 67 -20.29 11.82 -2.46
C SER A 67 -21.07 11.54 -1.17
N PHE A 68 -21.31 10.27 -0.84
CA PHE A 68 -21.97 9.87 0.42
C PHE A 68 -21.00 9.82 1.61
N LEU A 69 -19.68 9.88 1.38
CA LEU A 69 -18.69 9.97 2.45
C LEU A 69 -18.42 11.45 2.79
N PRO A 70 -18.53 11.84 4.07
CA PRO A 70 -18.17 13.19 4.46
C PRO A 70 -16.65 13.37 4.48
N PHE A 71 -16.20 14.63 4.44
CA PHE A 71 -14.80 15.02 4.64
C PHE A 71 -13.81 14.37 3.65
N ALA A 72 -14.11 14.43 2.35
CA ALA A 72 -13.28 13.85 1.29
C ALA A 72 -11.79 14.20 1.41
N ASP A 73 -11.46 15.48 1.60
CA ASP A 73 -10.07 15.93 1.75
C ASP A 73 -9.38 15.30 2.97
N ALA A 74 -10.09 15.20 4.11
CA ALA A 74 -9.53 14.58 5.31
C ALA A 74 -9.27 13.08 5.10
N LEU A 75 -10.18 12.37 4.42
CA LEU A 75 -10.02 10.96 4.09
C LEU A 75 -8.80 10.72 3.19
N VAL A 76 -8.58 11.60 2.20
CA VAL A 76 -7.39 11.57 1.34
C VAL A 76 -6.13 11.80 2.16
N TYR A 77 -6.06 12.84 3.00
CA TYR A 77 -4.88 13.03 3.85
C TYR A 77 -4.61 11.84 4.78
N VAL A 78 -5.66 11.27 5.38
CA VAL A 78 -5.55 10.09 6.24
C VAL A 78 -5.02 8.89 5.45
N SER A 79 -5.54 8.61 4.25
CA SER A 79 -5.03 7.50 3.44
C SER A 79 -3.56 7.70 3.07
N GLY A 80 -3.16 8.93 2.68
CA GLY A 80 -1.77 9.24 2.37
C GLY A 80 -0.82 9.06 3.57
N VAL A 81 -1.24 9.47 4.77
CA VAL A 81 -0.47 9.22 6.00
C VAL A 81 -0.36 7.72 6.29
N LEU A 82 -1.46 6.97 6.15
CA LEU A 82 -1.45 5.52 6.36
C LEU A 82 -0.55 4.79 5.35
N GLU A 83 -0.50 5.26 4.10
CA GLU A 83 0.43 4.73 3.09
C GLU A 83 1.90 4.99 3.48
N PHE A 84 2.24 6.20 3.94
CA PHE A 84 3.59 6.49 4.43
C PHE A 84 3.98 5.66 5.65
N LEU A 85 3.07 5.52 6.63
CA LEU A 85 3.28 4.66 7.79
C LEU A 85 3.41 3.19 7.39
N GLY A 86 2.64 2.74 6.42
CA GLY A 86 2.74 1.40 5.84
C GLY A 86 4.09 1.17 5.16
N ALA A 87 4.57 2.13 4.36
CA ALA A 87 5.87 2.06 3.70
C ALA A 87 7.02 1.97 4.71
N ALA A 88 7.05 2.86 5.71
CA ALA A 88 8.03 2.79 6.80
C ALA A 88 7.92 1.47 7.57
N GLY A 89 6.69 1.06 7.88
CA GLY A 89 6.38 -0.15 8.61
C GLY A 89 6.84 -1.44 7.91
N LEU A 90 6.74 -1.50 6.58
CA LEU A 90 7.21 -2.63 5.77
C LEU A 90 8.74 -2.77 5.76
N VAL A 91 9.46 -1.64 5.74
CA VAL A 91 10.93 -1.61 5.73
C VAL A 91 11.49 -2.08 7.07
N LEU A 92 10.89 -1.66 8.17
CA LEU A 92 11.28 -2.02 9.53
C LEU A 92 10.81 -3.44 9.88
N THR A 93 11.75 -4.37 10.07
CA THR A 93 11.43 -5.78 10.36
C THR A 93 10.51 -5.93 11.58
N ALA A 94 10.66 -5.10 12.61
CA ALA A 94 9.85 -5.14 13.84
C ALA A 94 8.36 -4.80 13.62
N THR A 95 8.03 -4.05 12.58
CA THR A 95 6.66 -3.59 12.29
C THR A 95 6.11 -4.13 10.97
N ARG A 96 6.88 -4.96 10.26
CA ARG A 96 6.52 -5.45 8.93
C ARG A 96 5.22 -6.24 8.92
N TRP A 97 5.03 -7.11 9.91
CA TRP A 97 3.81 -7.90 10.03
C TRP A 97 2.55 -7.04 10.21
N PRO A 98 2.45 -6.16 11.24
CA PRO A 98 1.26 -5.33 11.39
C PRO A 98 1.09 -4.33 10.25
N ALA A 99 2.18 -3.78 9.68
CA ALA A 99 2.10 -2.87 8.53
C ALA A 99 1.53 -3.55 7.28
N ALA A 100 1.97 -4.78 6.99
CA ALA A 100 1.48 -5.54 5.85
C ALA A 100 -0.02 -5.88 5.97
N LEU A 101 -0.49 -6.26 7.16
CA LEU A 101 -1.93 -6.48 7.40
C LEU A 101 -2.74 -5.18 7.35
N GLY A 102 -2.22 -4.10 7.93
CA GLY A 102 -2.84 -2.78 7.86
C GLY A 102 -2.99 -2.28 6.43
N LEU A 103 -1.96 -2.49 5.59
CA LEU A 103 -2.02 -2.16 4.16
C LEU A 103 -3.02 -3.03 3.40
N ALA A 104 -3.09 -4.33 3.67
CA ALA A 104 -4.11 -5.18 3.07
C ALA A 104 -5.53 -4.68 3.42
N ALA A 105 -5.76 -4.29 4.67
CA ALA A 105 -7.04 -3.71 5.10
C ALA A 105 -7.29 -2.34 4.45
N LEU A 106 -6.28 -1.47 4.36
CA LEU A 106 -6.37 -0.17 3.68
C LEU A 106 -6.79 -0.35 2.21
N TYR A 107 -6.15 -1.26 1.48
CA TYR A 107 -6.52 -1.54 0.09
C TYR A 107 -7.97 -2.05 -0.04
N VAL A 108 -8.45 -2.89 0.88
CA VAL A 108 -9.86 -3.30 0.90
C VAL A 108 -10.77 -2.09 1.13
N MET A 109 -10.41 -1.20 2.06
CA MET A 109 -11.17 0.01 2.39
C MET A 109 -11.19 1.05 1.25
N LEU A 110 -10.14 1.12 0.43
CA LEU A 110 -10.08 2.03 -0.73
C LEU A 110 -10.83 1.50 -1.96
N LEU A 111 -11.20 0.21 -1.98
CA LEU A 111 -11.87 -0.41 -3.11
C LEU A 111 -13.19 0.27 -3.51
N PRO A 112 -14.09 0.67 -2.58
CA PRO A 112 -15.32 1.38 -2.93
C PRO A 112 -15.08 2.71 -3.64
N ALA A 113 -14.05 3.47 -3.24
CA ALA A 113 -13.68 4.73 -3.92
C ALA A 113 -13.15 4.45 -5.33
N ASN A 114 -12.33 3.41 -5.49
CA ASN A 114 -11.85 2.98 -6.80
C ASN A 114 -12.97 2.49 -7.73
N ILE A 115 -13.99 1.82 -7.17
CA ILE A 115 -15.18 1.39 -7.94
C ILE A 115 -15.98 2.62 -8.35
N TYR A 116 -16.30 3.50 -7.41
CA TYR A 116 -17.02 4.74 -7.67
C TYR A 116 -16.36 5.57 -8.76
N ALA A 117 -15.05 5.81 -8.65
CA ALA A 117 -14.30 6.60 -9.63
C ALA A 117 -14.40 6.04 -11.05
N ALA A 118 -14.37 4.70 -11.20
CA ALA A 118 -14.51 4.05 -12.49
C ALA A 118 -15.96 4.06 -13.01
N THR A 119 -16.97 3.88 -12.14
CA THR A 119 -18.38 3.85 -12.55
C THR A 119 -18.99 5.22 -12.79
N ALA A 120 -18.42 6.26 -12.18
CA ALA A 120 -18.84 7.65 -12.34
C ALA A 120 -17.94 8.43 -13.33
N ASP A 121 -17.09 7.72 -14.08
CA ASP A 121 -16.15 8.30 -15.07
C ASP A 121 -15.33 9.49 -14.54
N VAL A 122 -14.86 9.37 -13.29
CA VAL A 122 -14.04 10.39 -12.65
C VAL A 122 -12.66 10.41 -13.32
N ALA A 123 -12.40 11.46 -14.09
CA ALA A 123 -11.11 11.71 -14.71
C ALA A 123 -10.01 11.82 -13.64
N PHE A 124 -8.84 11.26 -13.93
CA PHE A 124 -7.72 11.18 -13.01
C PHE A 124 -6.44 11.64 -13.70
N ASN A 125 -5.79 12.68 -13.16
CA ASN A 125 -4.57 13.26 -13.74
C ASN A 125 -4.74 13.67 -15.22
N GLY A 126 -5.88 14.28 -15.56
CA GLY A 126 -6.21 14.72 -16.92
C GLY A 126 -6.61 13.60 -17.89
N GLU A 127 -6.51 12.33 -17.48
CA GLU A 127 -6.88 11.17 -18.29
C GLU A 127 -8.28 10.63 -17.94
N PRO A 128 -8.92 9.88 -18.85
CA PRO A 128 -10.17 9.18 -18.57
C PRO A 128 -10.05 8.24 -17.37
N ALA A 129 -11.18 7.96 -16.72
CA ALA A 129 -11.23 7.06 -15.58
C ALA A 129 -10.61 5.69 -15.92
N THR A 130 -9.69 5.23 -15.06
CA THR A 130 -9.12 3.88 -15.19
C THR A 130 -10.23 2.83 -15.01
N PRO A 131 -10.42 1.91 -15.97
CA PRO A 131 -11.52 0.96 -15.95
C PRO A 131 -11.36 -0.10 -14.85
N LEU A 132 -12.50 -0.64 -14.39
CA LEU A 132 -12.53 -1.64 -13.31
C LEU A 132 -11.68 -2.88 -13.61
N TRP A 133 -11.63 -3.33 -14.86
CA TRP A 133 -10.85 -4.51 -15.24
C TRP A 133 -9.34 -4.32 -15.04
N GLN A 134 -8.85 -3.07 -14.96
CA GLN A 134 -7.46 -2.77 -14.56
C GLN A 134 -7.36 -2.59 -13.05
N ARG A 135 -8.25 -1.78 -12.45
CA ARG A 135 -8.20 -1.45 -11.02
C ARG A 135 -8.32 -2.68 -10.11
N ILE A 136 -9.26 -3.58 -10.41
CA ILE A 136 -9.54 -4.74 -9.54
C ILE A 136 -8.34 -5.70 -9.50
N PRO A 137 -7.75 -6.14 -10.63
CA PRO A 137 -6.52 -6.95 -10.59
C PRO A 137 -5.34 -6.27 -9.92
N GLU A 138 -5.13 -4.96 -10.13
CA GLU A 138 -4.08 -4.21 -9.44
C GLU A 138 -4.28 -4.23 -7.92
N GLN A 139 -5.50 -4.00 -7.45
CA GLN A 139 -5.81 -4.05 -6.03
C GLN A 139 -5.59 -5.45 -5.44
N ILE A 140 -6.04 -6.49 -6.15
CA ILE A 140 -5.83 -7.89 -5.75
C ILE A 140 -4.34 -8.20 -5.66
N LEU A 141 -3.54 -7.74 -6.62
CA LEU A 141 -2.09 -7.91 -6.60
C LEU A 141 -1.47 -7.26 -5.36
N TYR A 142 -1.84 -6.03 -5.03
CA TYR A 142 -1.30 -5.33 -3.86
C TYR A 142 -1.70 -6.01 -2.55
N ILE A 143 -2.95 -6.44 -2.42
CA ILE A 143 -3.41 -7.20 -1.26
C ILE A 143 -2.65 -8.52 -1.14
N ALA A 144 -2.50 -9.27 -2.24
CA ALA A 144 -1.79 -10.54 -2.25
C ALA A 144 -0.32 -10.39 -1.84
N VAL A 145 0.37 -9.37 -2.36
CA VAL A 145 1.76 -9.06 -1.98
C VAL A 145 1.85 -8.71 -0.50
N ALA A 146 0.96 -7.88 0.01
CA ALA A 146 0.93 -7.51 1.42
C ALA A 146 0.72 -8.74 2.32
N LEU A 147 -0.25 -9.59 2.01
CA LEU A 147 -0.52 -10.82 2.76
C LEU A 147 0.66 -11.82 2.68
N TRP A 148 1.31 -11.93 1.53
CA TRP A 148 2.51 -12.76 1.38
C TRP A 148 3.68 -12.26 2.24
N VAL A 149 3.89 -10.94 2.29
CA VAL A 149 4.88 -10.30 3.18
C VAL A 149 4.53 -10.56 4.64
N ALA A 150 3.26 -10.43 5.03
CA ALA A 150 2.80 -10.70 6.39
C ALA A 150 3.10 -12.15 6.79
N ARG A 151 2.72 -13.13 5.96
CA ARG A 151 2.99 -14.56 6.20
C ARG A 151 4.49 -14.88 6.29
N SER A 152 5.33 -14.13 5.57
CA SER A 152 6.78 -14.33 5.61
C SER A 152 7.47 -13.64 6.80
N SER A 153 6.71 -12.89 7.60
CA SER A 153 7.19 -12.11 8.75
C SER A 153 6.83 -12.75 10.10
N ASP A 154 6.55 -14.06 10.13
CA ASP A 154 6.01 -14.79 11.28
C ASP A 154 6.84 -14.69 12.59
N SER A 155 8.11 -14.32 12.51
CA SER A 155 9.05 -14.22 13.65
C SER A 155 9.12 -12.84 14.33
N THR A 156 8.24 -11.90 13.96
CA THR A 156 8.35 -10.50 14.41
C THR A 156 8.02 -10.36 15.91
N PRO A 157 8.74 -9.55 16.71
CA PRO A 157 8.47 -9.36 18.14
C PRO A 157 7.01 -9.03 18.48
N THR A 158 6.35 -8.19 17.68
CA THR A 158 4.93 -7.85 17.85
C THR A 158 4.02 -9.09 17.79
N ARG A 159 4.27 -10.02 16.88
CA ARG A 159 3.47 -11.24 16.75
C ARG A 159 3.80 -12.25 17.86
N GLN A 160 5.05 -12.29 18.33
CA GLN A 160 5.42 -13.10 19.49
C GLN A 160 4.68 -12.64 20.75
N LEU A 161 4.58 -11.32 20.98
CA LEU A 161 3.81 -10.74 22.09
C LEU A 161 2.32 -11.13 22.05
N LEU A 162 1.69 -11.05 20.87
CA LEU A 162 0.30 -11.48 20.67
C LEU A 162 0.10 -12.98 20.92
N ASN A 163 1.02 -13.81 20.46
CA ASN A 163 0.95 -15.26 20.67
C ASN A 163 1.15 -15.64 22.14
N HIS A 164 2.02 -14.94 22.87
CA HIS A 164 2.23 -15.15 24.31
C HIS A 164 0.98 -14.81 25.12
N THR A 165 0.39 -13.63 24.90
CA THR A 165 -0.83 -13.20 25.61
C THR A 165 -2.03 -14.09 25.30
N SER A 166 -2.14 -14.63 24.08
CA SER A 166 -3.22 -15.57 23.74
C SER A 166 -3.08 -16.92 24.45
N LYS A 167 -1.86 -17.42 24.69
CA LYS A 167 -1.65 -18.68 25.41
C LYS A 167 -1.96 -18.54 26.91
N GLU A 168 -1.62 -17.40 27.50
CA GLU A 168 -1.87 -17.13 28.91
C GLU A 168 -3.37 -17.10 29.25
N LYS A 169 -4.21 -16.55 28.35
CA LYS A 169 -5.67 -16.53 28.50
C LYS A 169 -6.37 -17.88 28.29
N VAL A 170 -5.70 -18.87 27.68
CA VAL A 170 -6.28 -20.22 27.45
C VAL A 170 -5.98 -21.16 28.63
N HIS A 171 -5.11 -20.75 29.56
CA HIS A 171 -4.71 -21.55 30.72
C HIS A 171 -5.12 -20.94 32.07
N ALA A 172 -5.89 -19.85 32.05
CA ALA A 172 -6.53 -19.21 33.21
C ALA A 172 -8.04 -19.48 33.17
#